data_AF-F6PGB6-F1
#
_entry.id   AF-F6PGB6-F1
#
_cell.length_a   1.000
_cell.length_b   1.000
_cell.length_c   1.000
_cell.angle_alpha   90.00
_cell.angle_beta   90.00
_cell.angle_gamma   90.00
#
_symmetry.space_group_name_H-M   'P 1'
#
loop_
_entity.id
_entity.type
_entity.pdbx_description
1 polymer ?
#
loop_
_entity_poly.entity_id
_entity_poly.type
_entity_poly.pdbx_seq_one_letter_code
_entity_poly.pdbx_strand_id
1 'polypeptide(L)'
;MVLPPHPPLKGEVSVGPSGSSRLQAPRNFPTGGSVALCRVWERGVCPFKRLAQEGRRLSRAVSSLVIREPKTHLRVAVQPHPLSRVEPRSIRLAHQPARRPAAAAEISPRRAGIPGRGMMLLPLVALLLFLPGCPGLPFYNGFYYGNVMNDRGYSNGNGPGEGLFNGVKLVVETPEEALFSHRGANVTLPCHYHYEPALGSPRPVRVKWWKLGEGGEPERDVLVAIGLRHRSFGEFRGRVHLQQENGRDVSLVIRDLRLRDYGRYRCEVIDGLEDESGVVDLELRGVVFPYQPRLGRYQLNFHEAQRACEGQDAAVASFEQLFRAWEEGLDWCNAGWLLDGTVQYPITQPRQPCGGHGTAPGVRSYGQRHRSRHRYDVFCFSAAQRGRVYYLEHPEKLTLAEAEAACLEDGARIAKVGQLFSAWRFQGLDRCDTGWLDDGSARYPVTRPRPNCGSTDPGVRSFGFPDPESRSF
;
A
#
# COMPACT_ATOMS: atom_id res chain seq x y z
N MET A 1 -20.71 -5.22 -36.66
CA MET A 1 -19.68 -4.18 -36.93
C MET A 1 -20.40 -2.89 -37.22
N VAL A 2 -20.38 -1.94 -36.28
CA VAL A 2 -20.83 -0.56 -36.52
C VAL A 2 -19.83 0.33 -35.78
N LEU A 3 -19.06 1.09 -36.54
CA LEU A 3 -18.09 2.07 -36.04
C LEU A 3 -18.83 3.29 -35.46
N PRO A 4 -18.35 3.93 -34.37
CA PRO A 4 -18.83 5.24 -33.98
C PRO A 4 -18.14 6.35 -34.81
N PRO A 5 -18.81 7.48 -35.07
CA PRO A 5 -18.30 8.52 -35.97
C PRO A 5 -17.24 9.43 -35.29
N HIS A 6 -16.31 9.91 -36.11
CA HIS A 6 -15.34 10.96 -35.76
C HIS A 6 -16.04 12.32 -35.50
N PRO A 7 -15.45 13.20 -34.66
CA PRO A 7 -15.98 14.55 -34.45
C PRO A 7 -15.58 15.48 -35.62
N PRO A 8 -16.44 16.45 -36.01
CA PRO A 8 -16.04 17.47 -36.96
C PRO A 8 -15.21 18.57 -36.31
N LEU A 9 -14.21 19.04 -37.04
CA LEU A 9 -13.40 20.21 -36.74
C LEU A 9 -14.12 21.50 -37.21
N LYS A 10 -14.08 22.50 -36.33
CA LYS A 10 -14.21 23.96 -36.53
C LYS A 10 -15.52 24.52 -37.10
N GLY A 11 -16.11 25.41 -36.31
CA GLY A 11 -16.97 26.51 -36.72
C GLY A 11 -16.92 27.61 -35.67
N GLU A 12 -16.32 28.75 -36.03
CA GLU A 12 -16.37 30.02 -35.29
C GLU A 12 -17.82 30.49 -35.11
N VAL A 13 -18.19 31.07 -33.96
CA VAL A 13 -19.16 32.19 -33.86
C VAL A 13 -19.00 32.92 -32.50
N SER A 14 -18.58 34.19 -32.64
CA SER A 14 -18.85 35.43 -31.89
C SER A 14 -18.73 35.59 -30.37
N VAL A 15 -17.96 36.64 -30.05
CA VAL A 15 -17.80 37.38 -28.80
C VAL A 15 -19.00 38.34 -28.58
N GLY A 16 -19.49 38.47 -27.34
CA GLY A 16 -20.40 39.52 -26.87
C GLY A 16 -20.65 39.44 -25.36
N PRO A 17 -20.92 40.54 -24.64
CA PRO A 17 -20.01 40.99 -23.58
C PRO A 17 -20.51 40.85 -22.12
N SER A 18 -19.54 40.81 -21.22
CA SER A 18 -19.51 41.38 -19.86
C SER A 18 -20.76 41.32 -18.97
N GLY A 19 -20.76 40.38 -18.02
CA GLY A 19 -21.55 40.43 -16.79
C GLY A 19 -20.64 40.28 -15.57
N SER A 20 -20.15 41.40 -15.04
CA SER A 20 -19.36 41.45 -13.81
C SER A 20 -20.26 41.19 -12.59
N SER A 21 -20.38 39.93 -12.20
CA SER A 21 -21.01 39.54 -10.93
C SER A 21 -19.92 39.34 -9.88
N ARG A 22 -19.57 40.43 -9.19
CA ARG A 22 -18.73 40.44 -8.00
C ARG A 22 -19.50 39.75 -6.86
N LEU A 23 -19.46 38.42 -6.81
CA LEU A 23 -19.99 37.64 -5.70
C LEU A 23 -19.04 37.82 -4.51
N GLN A 24 -19.53 38.57 -3.52
CA GLN A 24 -18.89 38.78 -2.23
C GLN A 24 -18.62 37.44 -1.55
N ALA A 25 -17.35 37.17 -1.25
CA ALA A 25 -16.96 36.07 -0.38
C ALA A 25 -17.53 36.30 1.03
N PRO A 26 -18.18 35.30 1.65
CA PRO A 26 -18.61 35.43 3.03
C PRO A 26 -17.37 35.50 3.93
N ARG A 27 -17.18 36.66 4.55
CA ARG A 27 -16.23 36.87 5.66
C ARG A 27 -16.80 36.17 6.90
N ASN A 28 -16.13 35.10 7.33
CA ASN A 28 -15.85 34.74 8.73
C ASN A 28 -15.29 33.31 8.76
N PHE A 29 -13.98 33.19 8.54
CA PHE A 29 -13.24 31.96 8.80
C PHE A 29 -12.87 31.88 10.28
N PRO A 30 -12.98 30.72 10.94
CA PRO A 30 -12.45 30.55 12.28
C PRO A 30 -10.92 30.72 12.27
N THR A 31 -10.42 31.60 13.15
CA THR A 31 -9.01 31.98 13.31
C THR A 31 -8.22 30.95 14.14
N GLY A 32 -8.27 29.68 13.77
CA GLY A 32 -7.48 28.61 14.38
C GLY A 32 -6.38 28.14 13.43
N GLY A 33 -5.13 28.54 13.67
CA GLY A 33 -3.97 28.15 12.86
C GLY A 33 -3.75 26.64 12.86
N SER A 34 -4.24 25.98 11.82
CA SER A 34 -3.88 24.61 11.45
C SER A 34 -3.53 24.63 9.97
N VAL A 35 -2.40 24.05 9.61
CA VAL A 35 -1.83 24.22 8.25
C VAL A 35 -1.15 22.96 7.74
N ALA A 36 -0.71 22.08 8.66
CA ALA A 36 -0.07 20.83 8.31
C ALA A 36 -0.95 19.66 8.77
N LEU A 37 -1.27 18.75 7.85
CA LEU A 37 -1.79 17.43 8.19
C LEU A 37 -0.60 16.51 8.44
N CYS A 38 -0.41 16.09 9.68
CA CYS A 38 0.68 15.22 10.06
C CYS A 38 0.17 13.80 10.32
N ARG A 39 1.02 12.82 10.03
CA ARG A 39 0.83 11.40 10.34
C ARG A 39 1.94 10.91 11.26
N VAL A 40 1.55 10.24 12.34
CA VAL A 40 2.46 9.45 13.18
C VAL A 40 2.23 7.96 12.94
N TRP A 41 3.32 7.21 12.81
CA TRP A 41 3.27 5.74 12.84
C TRP A 41 3.26 5.28 14.29
N GLU A 42 2.29 4.44 14.67
CA GLU A 42 2.35 3.75 15.97
C GLU A 42 3.48 2.71 15.93
N ARG A 43 4.70 3.14 16.26
CA ARG A 43 5.75 2.24 16.73
C ARG A 43 5.97 2.55 18.20
N GLY A 44 5.26 1.88 19.11
CA GLY A 44 5.51 1.83 20.56
C GLY A 44 6.28 3.02 21.16
N VAL A 45 5.83 4.26 20.91
CA VAL A 45 6.56 5.44 21.38
C VAL A 45 6.21 5.62 22.85
N CYS A 46 7.20 5.43 23.72
CA CYS A 46 7.09 5.74 25.15
C CYS A 46 6.48 7.15 25.34
N PRO A 47 5.45 7.30 26.18
CA PRO A 47 4.73 8.57 26.38
C PRO A 47 5.60 9.72 26.94
N PHE A 48 6.85 9.44 27.33
CA PHE A 48 7.78 10.41 27.93
C PHE A 48 8.16 11.59 27.02
N LYS A 49 8.16 11.42 25.68
CA LYS A 49 8.50 12.54 24.78
C LYS A 49 7.42 13.64 24.74
N ARG A 50 6.15 13.29 24.96
CA ARG A 50 5.04 14.26 24.99
C ARG A 50 5.09 15.15 26.25
N LEU A 51 5.35 14.54 27.40
CA LEU A 51 5.51 15.26 28.67
C LEU A 51 6.73 16.20 28.66
N ALA A 52 7.79 15.85 27.96
CA ALA A 52 8.98 16.69 27.83
C ALA A 52 8.79 17.92 26.91
N GLN A 53 7.77 17.91 26.03
CA GLN A 53 7.38 19.07 25.22
C GLN A 53 6.39 19.99 25.96
N GLU A 54 5.45 19.42 26.73
CA GLU A 54 4.58 20.21 27.63
C GLU A 54 5.38 20.88 28.76
N GLY A 55 6.37 20.20 29.34
CA GLY A 55 7.28 20.78 30.34
C GLY A 55 8.12 21.95 29.77
N ARG A 56 8.48 21.91 28.49
CA ARG A 56 9.22 23.01 27.82
C ARG A 56 8.32 24.19 27.44
N ARG A 57 7.03 23.96 27.15
CA ARG A 57 6.04 25.04 26.96
C ARG A 57 5.73 25.75 28.29
N LEU A 58 5.61 25.02 29.39
CA LEU A 58 5.43 25.60 30.73
C LEU A 58 6.68 26.36 31.20
N SER A 59 7.89 25.86 30.94
CA SER A 59 9.12 26.57 31.31
C SER A 59 9.32 27.90 30.57
N ARG A 60 8.80 28.04 29.35
CA ARG A 60 8.79 29.31 28.60
C ARG A 60 7.70 30.28 29.10
N ALA A 61 6.56 29.78 29.58
CA ALA A 61 5.51 30.61 30.17
C ALA A 61 5.86 31.12 31.60
N VAL A 62 6.74 30.42 32.33
CA VAL A 62 7.21 30.86 33.66
C VAL A 62 8.37 31.87 33.56
N SER A 63 9.09 31.92 32.43
CA SER A 63 10.18 32.89 32.23
C SER A 63 9.70 34.33 31.94
N SER A 64 8.39 34.55 31.77
CA SER A 64 7.80 35.88 31.53
C SER A 64 7.10 36.48 32.76
N LEU A 65 7.14 35.83 33.93
CA LEU A 65 6.62 36.39 35.18
C LEU A 65 7.76 36.94 36.03
N VAL A 66 8.19 38.17 35.74
CA VAL A 66 9.12 38.94 36.58
C VAL A 66 8.36 39.43 37.82
N ILE A 67 8.49 38.73 38.94
CA ILE A 67 8.08 39.24 40.25
C ILE A 67 9.26 39.99 40.87
N ARG A 68 9.08 41.30 41.09
CA ARG A 68 9.96 42.12 41.94
C ARG A 68 9.73 41.71 43.39
N GLU A 69 10.79 41.31 44.10
CA GLU A 69 10.80 41.34 45.57
C GLU A 69 11.94 42.22 46.11
N PRO A 70 11.72 42.94 47.23
CA PRO A 70 12.76 43.65 47.95
C PRO A 70 13.44 42.76 49.00
N LYS A 71 14.73 43.02 49.22
CA LYS A 71 15.61 42.36 50.18
C LYS A 71 15.18 42.62 51.63
N THR A 72 15.19 41.58 52.47
CA THR A 72 15.53 41.71 53.89
C THR A 72 16.33 40.50 54.39
N HIS A 73 17.33 40.79 55.22
CA HIS A 73 18.25 39.87 55.86
C HIS A 73 17.61 39.17 57.06
N LEU A 74 17.86 37.87 57.25
CA LEU A 74 18.04 37.30 58.58
C LEU A 74 18.94 36.04 58.51
N ARG A 75 20.00 36.03 59.33
CA ARG A 75 20.90 34.89 59.55
C ARG A 75 20.34 34.02 60.68
N VAL A 76 20.29 32.70 60.50
CA VAL A 76 20.44 31.72 61.60
C VAL A 76 21.26 30.55 61.09
N ALA A 77 22.30 30.20 61.84
CA ALA A 77 23.20 29.09 61.62
C ALA A 77 22.81 27.92 62.53
N VAL A 78 22.85 26.69 62.01
CA VAL A 78 23.06 25.47 62.80
C VAL A 78 23.88 24.47 61.97
N GLN A 79 25.01 24.02 62.53
CA GLN A 79 25.95 23.05 61.99
C GLN A 79 25.60 21.60 62.42
N PRO A 80 26.23 20.58 61.80
CA PRO A 80 25.75 19.20 61.69
C PRO A 80 26.46 18.20 62.64
N HIS A 81 26.00 16.93 62.70
CA HIS A 81 26.83 15.76 63.07
C HIS A 81 26.16 14.38 62.77
N PRO A 82 26.89 13.23 62.76
CA PRO A 82 27.06 12.40 61.54
C PRO A 82 26.88 10.86 61.75
N LEU A 83 27.45 10.07 60.81
CA LEU A 83 27.76 8.61 60.80
C LEU A 83 26.65 7.75 60.15
N SER A 84 26.91 6.73 59.33
CA SER A 84 28.05 5.80 59.30
C SER A 84 28.33 5.19 57.92
N ARG A 85 29.62 4.89 57.76
CA ARG A 85 30.36 4.22 56.70
C ARG A 85 30.23 2.70 56.80
N VAL A 86 29.97 1.99 55.70
CA VAL A 86 30.43 0.61 55.50
C VAL A 86 30.86 0.46 54.04
N GLU A 87 32.10 0.03 53.85
CA GLU A 87 32.75 -0.33 52.59
C GLU A 87 33.50 -1.67 52.83
N PRO A 88 34.20 -2.28 51.87
CA PRO A 88 33.73 -3.39 51.05
C PRO A 88 34.51 -4.70 51.30
N ARG A 89 34.12 -5.80 50.64
CA ARG A 89 35.01 -6.97 50.45
C ARG A 89 35.32 -7.20 48.97
N SER A 90 36.56 -7.60 48.78
CA SER A 90 37.39 -7.51 47.58
C SER A 90 37.96 -8.89 47.25
N ILE A 91 38.12 -9.17 45.95
CA ILE A 91 39.00 -10.21 45.35
C ILE A 91 39.38 -9.64 43.96
N ARG A 92 40.49 -8.89 43.76
CA ARG A 92 41.90 -9.29 43.46
C ARG A 92 42.00 -10.58 42.64
N LEU A 93 42.81 -10.76 41.59
CA LEU A 93 43.89 -10.08 40.86
C LEU A 93 44.13 -11.03 39.65
N ALA A 94 44.56 -10.64 38.45
CA ALA A 94 45.94 -10.28 38.11
C ALA A 94 45.95 -10.11 36.56
N HIS A 95 46.31 -8.93 36.04
CA HIS A 95 47.62 -8.59 35.46
C HIS A 95 47.89 -9.21 34.07
N GLN A 96 47.81 -8.44 32.96
CA GLN A 96 48.75 -7.37 32.47
C GLN A 96 49.82 -7.96 31.51
N PRO A 97 50.55 -7.16 30.69
CA PRO A 97 50.11 -6.04 29.86
C PRO A 97 50.87 -5.90 28.50
N ALA A 98 50.36 -4.96 27.68
CA ALA A 98 51.07 -3.92 26.89
C ALA A 98 52.19 -4.28 25.87
N ARG A 99 52.05 -3.77 24.63
CA ARG A 99 52.60 -2.46 24.19
C ARG A 99 52.29 -2.17 22.70
N ARG A 100 51.81 -0.96 22.44
CA ARG A 100 51.90 -0.17 21.18
C ARG A 100 53.16 0.74 21.27
N PRO A 101 53.53 1.65 20.31
CA PRO A 101 52.84 2.14 19.10
C PRO A 101 53.69 2.43 17.82
N ALA A 102 52.97 2.69 16.72
CA ALA A 102 53.07 3.74 15.67
C ALA A 102 54.34 4.05 14.84
N ALA A 103 54.16 4.11 13.51
CA ALA A 103 54.41 5.24 12.55
C ALA A 103 54.49 4.65 11.10
N ALA A 104 53.56 4.95 10.17
CA ALA A 104 53.50 6.06 9.20
C ALA A 104 54.50 5.98 8.03
N ALA A 105 54.00 5.83 6.78
CA ALA A 105 54.49 6.50 5.56
C ALA A 105 53.69 6.06 4.30
N GLU A 106 53.17 7.03 3.56
CA GLU A 106 52.67 6.94 2.17
C GLU A 106 53.83 6.77 1.16
N ILE A 107 53.54 6.32 -0.08
CA ILE A 107 54.07 6.80 -1.39
C ILE A 107 53.51 5.91 -2.53
N SER A 108 53.14 6.55 -3.65
CA SER A 108 52.77 6.02 -4.98
C SER A 108 53.44 6.94 -6.03
N PRO A 109 53.37 6.80 -7.38
CA PRO A 109 53.39 5.67 -8.34
C PRO A 109 54.49 5.83 -9.44
N ARG A 110 54.58 4.89 -10.40
CA ARG A 110 54.92 4.99 -11.87
C ARG A 110 55.47 3.63 -12.38
N ARG A 111 55.52 3.21 -13.66
CA ARG A 111 54.79 3.31 -14.93
C ARG A 111 55.73 2.69 -16.01
N ALA A 112 55.16 2.01 -17.02
CA ALA A 112 55.65 1.82 -18.42
C ALA A 112 56.49 0.57 -18.83
N GLY A 113 56.10 -0.04 -19.97
CA GLY A 113 57.03 -0.54 -21.01
C GLY A 113 56.74 -1.90 -21.66
N ILE A 114 56.20 -1.91 -22.89
CA ILE A 114 55.98 -3.03 -23.86
C ILE A 114 57.07 -2.91 -24.97
N PRO A 115 57.50 -3.93 -25.78
CA PRO A 115 56.86 -4.41 -27.05
C PRO A 115 57.14 -5.92 -27.35
N GLY A 116 56.63 -6.67 -28.34
CA GLY A 116 55.84 -6.49 -29.57
C GLY A 116 56.26 -7.53 -30.64
N ARG A 117 55.32 -8.02 -31.49
CA ARG A 117 55.41 -8.71 -32.83
C ARG A 117 54.38 -9.87 -32.92
N GLY A 118 53.54 -10.08 -33.95
CA GLY A 118 53.33 -9.48 -35.28
C GLY A 118 53.07 -10.57 -36.35
N MET A 119 51.96 -10.46 -37.11
CA MET A 119 51.49 -11.21 -38.32
C MET A 119 51.26 -12.74 -38.23
N MET A 120 50.09 -13.34 -38.47
CA MET A 120 49.06 -13.30 -39.55
C MET A 120 49.38 -14.22 -40.76
N LEU A 121 48.64 -15.33 -40.89
CA LEU A 121 48.30 -16.04 -42.14
C LEU A 121 47.17 -17.07 -41.88
N LEU A 122 46.01 -16.84 -42.51
CA LEU A 122 44.86 -17.74 -42.70
C LEU A 122 44.86 -18.11 -44.20
N PRO A 123 44.30 -19.26 -44.68
CA PRO A 123 42.84 -19.41 -44.62
C PRO A 123 42.26 -20.86 -44.60
N LEU A 124 40.94 -20.89 -44.34
CA LEU A 124 39.94 -21.81 -44.91
C LEU A 124 40.00 -23.30 -44.51
N VAL A 125 39.37 -23.63 -43.37
CA VAL A 125 38.30 -24.63 -43.38
C VAL A 125 37.09 -24.01 -42.68
N ALA A 126 36.01 -23.89 -43.46
CA ALA A 126 34.80 -23.20 -43.11
C ALA A 126 33.93 -24.00 -42.14
N LEU A 127 33.08 -23.23 -41.45
CA LEU A 127 31.72 -23.59 -41.04
C LEU A 127 31.59 -24.74 -40.03
N LEU A 128 31.36 -24.39 -38.75
CA LEU A 128 30.23 -24.88 -37.94
C LEU A 128 30.25 -24.48 -36.45
N LEU A 129 30.89 -23.38 -36.03
CA LEU A 129 30.83 -22.97 -34.62
C LEU A 129 30.77 -21.45 -34.44
N PHE A 130 29.63 -20.84 -34.76
CA PHE A 130 29.22 -19.54 -34.19
C PHE A 130 27.70 -19.39 -34.24
N LEU A 131 27.01 -19.83 -33.19
CA LEU A 131 25.83 -19.15 -32.66
C LEU A 131 25.84 -19.30 -31.13
N PRO A 132 25.49 -18.23 -30.39
CA PRO A 132 25.66 -18.13 -28.95
C PRO A 132 24.63 -19.00 -28.21
N GLY A 133 25.11 -19.70 -27.18
CA GLY A 133 24.28 -20.42 -26.23
C GLY A 133 23.33 -19.46 -25.50
N CYS A 134 22.03 -19.67 -25.69
CA CYS A 134 20.99 -19.11 -24.85
C CYS A 134 21.12 -19.65 -23.41
N PRO A 135 21.19 -18.79 -22.38
CA PRO A 135 21.04 -19.23 -21.00
C PRO A 135 19.56 -19.34 -20.64
N GLY A 136 19.17 -20.44 -20.01
CA GLY A 136 18.00 -20.51 -19.13
C GLY A 136 16.66 -20.76 -19.82
N LEU A 137 16.38 -22.03 -20.14
CA LEU A 137 15.00 -22.50 -20.17
C LEU A 137 14.50 -22.66 -18.72
N PRO A 138 13.29 -22.21 -18.38
CA PRO A 138 12.68 -22.51 -17.09
C PRO A 138 12.37 -24.01 -17.03
N PHE A 139 12.69 -24.63 -15.89
CA PHE A 139 12.29 -26.01 -15.60
C PHE A 139 10.76 -26.10 -15.56
N TYR A 140 10.17 -26.47 -16.70
CA TYR A 140 8.75 -26.75 -16.87
C TYR A 140 8.57 -28.27 -16.90
N ASN A 141 8.32 -28.88 -15.75
CA ASN A 141 7.88 -30.28 -15.68
C ASN A 141 6.35 -30.30 -15.82
N GLY A 142 5.87 -30.16 -17.06
CA GLY A 142 4.48 -30.44 -17.42
C GLY A 142 4.40 -31.81 -18.08
N PHE A 143 4.02 -32.84 -17.34
CA PHE A 143 3.60 -34.11 -17.94
C PHE A 143 2.18 -33.92 -18.48
N TYR A 144 2.05 -33.70 -19.78
CA TYR A 144 0.77 -33.76 -20.49
C TYR A 144 0.44 -35.23 -20.78
N TYR A 145 -0.54 -35.82 -20.10
CA TYR A 145 -1.22 -37.00 -20.63
C TYR A 145 -2.30 -36.53 -21.60
N GLY A 146 -2.17 -36.93 -22.87
CA GLY A 146 -3.15 -36.67 -23.90
C GLY A 146 -4.44 -37.44 -23.62
N ASN A 147 -5.56 -36.73 -23.64
CA ASN A 147 -6.89 -37.32 -23.69
C ASN A 147 -7.08 -38.07 -25.01
N VAL A 148 -6.88 -39.39 -25.00
CA VAL A 148 -7.34 -40.30 -26.04
C VAL A 148 -7.83 -41.58 -25.36
N MET A 149 -9.15 -41.70 -25.18
CA MET A 149 -9.96 -42.75 -25.79
C MET A 149 -11.43 -42.48 -25.44
N ASN A 150 -12.20 -42.18 -26.49
CA ASN A 150 -13.64 -42.08 -26.45
C ASN A 150 -14.22 -43.48 -26.69
N ASP A 151 -15.28 -43.79 -25.96
CA ASP A 151 -16.04 -45.04 -25.98
C ASP A 151 -16.31 -45.63 -27.38
N ARG A 152 -15.96 -46.91 -27.53
CA ARG A 152 -16.70 -47.85 -28.39
C ARG A 152 -16.75 -49.21 -27.71
N GLY A 153 -17.91 -49.51 -27.15
CA GLY A 153 -18.19 -50.78 -26.50
C GLY A 153 -18.19 -51.97 -27.45
N TYR A 154 -17.73 -53.11 -26.95
CA TYR A 154 -18.37 -54.42 -27.13
C TYR A 154 -17.74 -55.47 -26.19
N SER A 155 -18.61 -56.33 -25.66
CA SER A 155 -18.35 -57.70 -25.15
C SER A 155 -18.11 -57.94 -23.65
N ASN A 156 -19.15 -58.53 -23.05
CA ASN A 156 -19.13 -59.68 -22.15
C ASN A 156 -17.75 -60.28 -21.78
N GLY A 157 -17.50 -60.32 -20.47
CA GLY A 157 -16.49 -61.17 -19.86
C GLY A 157 -16.73 -61.26 -18.36
N ASN A 158 -17.26 -62.39 -17.90
CA ASN A 158 -17.28 -62.78 -16.49
C ASN A 158 -15.84 -62.97 -16.01
N GLY A 159 -15.42 -62.18 -15.03
CA GLY A 159 -14.21 -62.38 -14.24
C GLY A 159 -14.24 -61.47 -13.02
N PRO A 160 -13.94 -61.96 -11.81
CA PRO A 160 -13.85 -61.12 -10.63
C PRO A 160 -12.50 -60.39 -10.67
N GLY A 161 -12.47 -59.28 -11.40
CA GLY A 161 -11.36 -58.34 -11.37
C GLY A 161 -11.61 -57.31 -10.29
N GLU A 162 -11.02 -57.51 -9.11
CA GLU A 162 -10.79 -56.44 -8.14
C GLU A 162 -10.00 -55.32 -8.83
N GLY A 163 -10.73 -54.33 -9.36
CA GLY A 163 -10.18 -53.10 -9.88
C GLY A 163 -9.67 -52.24 -8.73
N LEU A 164 -8.35 -52.17 -8.61
CA LEU A 164 -7.58 -51.40 -7.62
C LEU A 164 -7.66 -49.89 -7.88
N PHE A 165 -8.87 -49.31 -7.95
CA PHE A 165 -9.09 -47.89 -7.73
C PHE A 165 -9.98 -47.78 -6.49
N ASN A 166 -9.33 -47.67 -5.34
CA ASN A 166 -10.02 -47.24 -4.12
C ASN A 166 -10.71 -45.91 -4.47
N GLY A 167 -12.05 -45.90 -4.51
CA GLY A 167 -12.89 -44.74 -4.84
C GLY A 167 -12.85 -43.65 -3.76
N VAL A 168 -11.65 -43.22 -3.42
CA VAL A 168 -11.34 -42.19 -2.44
C VAL A 168 -11.11 -40.90 -3.22
N LYS A 169 -11.94 -39.91 -2.96
CA LYS A 169 -11.88 -38.60 -3.58
C LYS A 169 -11.24 -37.59 -2.62
N LEU A 170 -10.17 -36.92 -3.04
CA LEU A 170 -9.66 -35.73 -2.36
C LEU A 170 -10.67 -34.58 -2.54
N VAL A 171 -10.92 -33.81 -1.48
CA VAL A 171 -11.78 -32.63 -1.50
C VAL A 171 -11.06 -31.49 -0.79
N VAL A 172 -11.09 -30.29 -1.37
CA VAL A 172 -10.55 -29.07 -0.79
C VAL A 172 -11.70 -28.10 -0.52
N GLU A 173 -11.79 -27.64 0.72
CA GLU A 173 -12.79 -26.71 1.21
C GLU A 173 -12.15 -25.33 1.46
N THR A 174 -12.71 -24.31 0.81
CA THR A 174 -12.35 -22.90 0.97
C THR A 174 -13.62 -22.06 1.11
N PRO A 175 -13.59 -20.93 1.83
CA PRO A 175 -14.76 -20.05 1.97
C PRO A 175 -15.21 -19.48 0.62
N GLU A 176 -16.52 -19.38 0.43
CA GLU A 176 -17.12 -18.72 -0.75
C GLU A 176 -17.08 -17.17 -0.63
N GLU A 177 -17.17 -16.66 0.60
CA GLU A 177 -17.16 -15.22 0.87
C GLU A 177 -15.74 -14.65 1.00
N ALA A 178 -15.59 -13.38 0.60
CA ALA A 178 -14.34 -12.66 0.73
C ALA A 178 -13.97 -12.38 2.19
N LEU A 179 -12.70 -12.60 2.53
CA LEU A 179 -12.16 -12.34 3.86
C LEU A 179 -11.72 -10.88 3.96
N PHE A 180 -12.29 -10.15 4.92
CA PHE A 180 -11.94 -8.74 5.15
C PHE A 180 -10.90 -8.59 6.25
N SER A 181 -9.81 -7.90 5.95
CA SER A 181 -8.78 -7.54 6.93
C SER A 181 -8.33 -6.08 6.80
N HIS A 182 -7.30 -5.69 7.54
CA HIS A 182 -6.72 -4.33 7.50
C HIS A 182 -5.20 -4.39 7.44
N ARG A 183 -4.56 -3.30 6.99
CA ARG A 183 -3.11 -3.26 6.80
C ARG A 183 -2.38 -3.40 8.14
N GLY A 184 -1.35 -4.25 8.18
CA GLY A 184 -0.57 -4.57 9.36
C GLY A 184 -1.20 -5.61 10.29
N ALA A 185 -2.34 -6.20 9.92
CA ALA A 185 -2.92 -7.35 10.60
C ALA A 185 -2.23 -8.65 10.18
N ASN A 186 -2.46 -9.71 10.96
CA ASN A 186 -2.22 -11.09 10.52
C ASN A 186 -3.57 -11.65 10.05
N VAL A 187 -3.56 -12.44 8.98
CA VAL A 187 -4.76 -13.11 8.46
C VAL A 187 -4.45 -14.57 8.19
N THR A 188 -5.45 -15.41 8.38
CA THR A 188 -5.44 -16.81 7.97
C THR A 188 -6.34 -16.93 6.75
N LEU A 189 -5.82 -17.48 5.66
CA LEU A 189 -6.59 -17.90 4.49
C LEU A 189 -6.98 -19.37 4.68
N PRO A 190 -8.25 -19.67 4.99
CA PRO A 190 -8.68 -21.03 5.30
C PRO A 190 -8.54 -21.93 4.08
N CYS A 191 -7.97 -23.11 4.29
CA CYS A 191 -7.95 -24.19 3.32
C CYS A 191 -7.87 -25.51 4.07
N HIS A 192 -8.94 -26.27 4.02
CA HIS A 192 -9.04 -27.58 4.65
C HIS A 192 -9.20 -28.64 3.58
N TYR A 193 -8.64 -29.82 3.82
CA TYR A 193 -8.82 -30.93 2.89
C TYR A 193 -9.24 -32.20 3.62
N HIS A 194 -10.05 -33.01 2.95
CA HIS A 194 -10.45 -34.32 3.43
C HIS A 194 -10.59 -35.30 2.27
N TYR A 195 -10.82 -36.55 2.63
CA TYR A 195 -11.04 -37.62 1.67
C TYR A 195 -12.44 -38.19 1.86
N GLU A 196 -13.10 -38.51 0.75
CA GLU A 196 -14.41 -39.15 0.73
C GLU A 196 -14.32 -40.50 0.00
N PRO A 197 -14.50 -41.65 0.69
CA PRO A 197 -14.72 -41.79 2.13
C PRO A 197 -13.44 -41.50 2.95
N ALA A 198 -13.63 -41.22 4.25
CA ALA A 198 -12.52 -40.89 5.15
C ALA A 198 -11.48 -42.01 5.21
N LEU A 199 -10.22 -41.65 5.00
CA LEU A 199 -9.10 -42.59 5.09
C LEU A 199 -8.77 -42.92 6.56
N GLY A 200 -8.50 -44.20 6.81
CA GLY A 200 -8.04 -44.70 8.12
C GLY A 200 -6.59 -44.38 8.47
N SER A 201 -5.79 -43.90 7.52
CA SER A 201 -4.42 -43.43 7.76
C SER A 201 -4.13 -42.13 6.99
N PRO A 202 -3.31 -41.20 7.55
CA PRO A 202 -2.92 -39.99 6.85
C PRO A 202 -2.04 -40.30 5.64
N ARG A 203 -2.33 -39.67 4.50
CA ARG A 203 -1.46 -39.69 3.33
C ARG A 203 -0.60 -38.42 3.26
N PRO A 204 0.67 -38.53 2.83
CA PRO A 204 1.54 -37.37 2.69
C PRO A 204 1.11 -36.53 1.48
N VAL A 205 0.66 -35.30 1.72
CA VAL A 205 0.26 -34.36 0.66
C VAL A 205 1.33 -33.30 0.41
N ARG A 206 1.36 -32.78 -0.82
CA ARG A 206 2.07 -31.56 -1.18
C ARG A 206 1.05 -30.41 -1.30
N VAL A 207 1.34 -29.31 -0.61
CA VAL A 207 0.49 -28.12 -0.63
C VAL A 207 1.21 -27.02 -1.39
N LYS A 208 0.49 -26.34 -2.29
CA LYS A 208 0.97 -25.15 -2.99
C LYS A 208 -0.02 -24.01 -2.82
N TRP A 209 0.52 -22.87 -2.42
CA TRP A 209 -0.18 -21.59 -2.35
C TRP A 209 0.43 -20.61 -3.33
N TRP A 210 -0.42 -19.97 -4.14
CA TRP A 210 -0.01 -18.87 -5.00
C TRP A 210 -1.09 -17.79 -5.09
N LYS A 211 -0.65 -16.56 -5.33
CA LYS A 211 -1.52 -15.42 -5.58
C LYS A 211 -1.83 -15.35 -7.07
N LEU A 212 -3.11 -15.27 -7.41
CA LEU A 212 -3.57 -15.13 -8.79
C LEU A 212 -3.19 -13.75 -9.34
N GLY A 213 -2.96 -13.71 -10.65
CA GLY A 213 -2.71 -12.47 -11.38
C GLY A 213 -3.96 -11.60 -11.46
N GLU A 214 -3.78 -10.29 -11.36
CA GLU A 214 -4.85 -9.31 -11.50
C GLU A 214 -4.30 -8.07 -12.21
N GLY A 215 -5.11 -7.42 -13.05
CA GLY A 215 -4.70 -6.18 -13.72
C GLY A 215 -3.55 -6.35 -14.72
N GLY A 216 -3.24 -7.57 -15.16
CA GLY A 216 -2.11 -7.89 -16.04
C GLY A 216 -0.81 -8.23 -15.30
N GLU A 217 -0.83 -8.29 -13.97
CA GLU A 217 0.28 -8.85 -13.18
C GLU A 217 0.32 -10.37 -13.29
N PRO A 218 1.52 -10.99 -13.34
CA PRO A 218 1.65 -12.44 -13.35
C PRO A 218 1.25 -13.06 -12.01
N GLU A 219 0.89 -14.35 -12.05
CA GLU A 219 0.73 -15.15 -10.83
C GLU A 219 2.05 -15.20 -10.03
N ARG A 220 1.94 -15.26 -8.71
CA ARG A 220 3.09 -15.25 -7.80
C ARG A 220 3.02 -16.40 -6.83
N ASP A 221 4.03 -17.26 -6.84
CA ASP A 221 4.17 -18.28 -5.80
C ASP A 221 4.28 -17.64 -4.42
N VAL A 222 3.58 -18.22 -3.44
CA VAL A 222 3.55 -17.73 -2.06
C VAL A 222 4.28 -18.70 -1.15
N LEU A 223 3.84 -19.97 -1.13
CA LEU A 223 4.39 -21.02 -0.27
C LEU A 223 4.18 -22.40 -0.90
N VAL A 224 5.17 -23.28 -0.74
CA VAL A 224 5.06 -24.72 -1.02
C VAL A 224 5.43 -25.49 0.24
N ALA A 225 4.65 -26.51 0.58
CA ALA A 225 4.94 -27.39 1.72
C ALA A 225 4.79 -28.87 1.37
N ILE A 226 5.63 -29.69 1.99
CA ILE A 226 5.60 -31.16 1.95
C ILE A 226 5.88 -31.65 3.37
N GLY A 227 4.85 -32.17 4.04
CA GLY A 227 4.90 -32.47 5.47
C GLY A 227 5.31 -31.23 6.29
N LEU A 228 6.35 -31.37 7.12
CA LEU A 228 6.85 -30.27 7.97
C LEU A 228 7.77 -29.28 7.23
N ARG A 229 8.22 -29.63 6.02
CA ARG A 229 9.13 -28.77 5.24
C ARG A 229 8.32 -27.80 4.41
N HIS A 230 8.61 -26.52 4.53
CA HIS A 230 7.98 -25.48 3.72
C HIS A 230 9.00 -24.51 3.15
N ARG A 231 8.65 -23.89 2.03
CA ARG A 231 9.43 -22.85 1.35
C ARG A 231 8.51 -21.73 0.92
N SER A 232 8.80 -20.52 1.37
CA SER A 232 8.11 -19.27 0.98
C SER A 232 8.87 -18.52 -0.11
N PHE A 233 8.15 -17.80 -0.98
CA PHE A 233 8.71 -17.13 -2.16
C PHE A 233 8.52 -15.61 -2.15
N GLY A 234 9.34 -14.90 -2.93
CA GLY A 234 9.25 -13.45 -3.14
C GLY A 234 9.11 -12.61 -1.86
N GLU A 235 8.21 -11.63 -1.92
CA GLU A 235 7.85 -10.70 -0.83
C GLU A 235 7.12 -11.37 0.35
N PHE A 236 6.72 -12.64 0.21
CA PHE A 236 6.06 -13.41 1.27
C PHE A 236 7.07 -14.09 2.20
N ARG A 237 8.35 -14.14 1.81
CA ARG A 237 9.39 -14.80 2.59
C ARG A 237 9.48 -14.25 4.02
N GLY A 238 9.40 -15.15 5.00
CA GLY A 238 9.45 -14.83 6.43
C GLY A 238 8.15 -14.24 7.01
N ARG A 239 7.13 -13.99 6.17
CA ARG A 239 5.81 -13.50 6.61
C ARG A 239 4.73 -14.57 6.56
N VAL A 240 4.93 -15.63 5.77
CA VAL A 240 3.93 -16.68 5.56
C VAL A 240 4.35 -18.02 6.16
N HIS A 241 3.38 -18.76 6.66
CA HIS A 241 3.52 -20.12 7.18
C HIS A 241 2.16 -20.82 7.13
N LEU A 242 2.15 -22.15 7.16
CA LEU A 242 0.91 -22.90 7.34
C LEU A 242 0.52 -22.95 8.82
N GLN A 243 -0.79 -22.92 9.08
CA GLN A 243 -1.35 -23.20 10.40
C GLN A 243 -1.09 -24.67 10.76
N GLN A 244 -0.56 -24.95 11.95
CA GLN A 244 -0.15 -26.30 12.39
C GLN A 244 -1.09 -26.86 13.46
N GLU A 245 -2.39 -26.63 13.30
CA GLU A 245 -3.37 -27.03 14.32
C GLU A 245 -3.86 -28.47 14.12
N ASN A 246 -4.10 -28.86 12.86
CA ASN A 246 -4.54 -30.20 12.49
C ASN A 246 -3.78 -30.67 11.24
N GLY A 247 -3.47 -31.96 11.12
CA GLY A 247 -2.74 -32.51 9.95
C GLY A 247 -3.47 -32.37 8.60
N ARG A 248 -4.74 -31.96 8.61
CA ARG A 248 -5.60 -31.70 7.44
C ARG A 248 -5.91 -30.20 7.21
N ASP A 249 -5.41 -29.36 8.10
CA ASP A 249 -5.53 -27.91 7.97
C ASP A 249 -4.27 -27.37 7.28
N VAL A 250 -4.46 -26.85 6.08
CA VAL A 250 -3.38 -26.30 5.24
C VAL A 250 -3.59 -24.80 5.01
N SER A 251 -4.29 -24.16 5.95
CA SER A 251 -4.56 -22.73 5.93
C SER A 251 -3.28 -21.91 5.97
N LEU A 252 -3.23 -20.86 5.15
CA LEU A 252 -2.07 -19.99 5.03
C LEU A 252 -2.19 -18.79 5.96
N VAL A 253 -1.26 -18.65 6.89
CA VAL A 253 -1.16 -17.46 7.74
C VAL A 253 -0.21 -16.45 7.13
N ILE A 254 -0.71 -15.26 6.79
CA ILE A 254 0.07 -14.12 6.30
C ILE A 254 0.20 -13.08 7.42
N ARG A 255 1.43 -12.76 7.82
CA ARG A 255 1.74 -11.74 8.82
C ARG A 255 2.02 -10.38 8.18
N ASP A 256 1.72 -9.31 8.92
CA ASP A 256 1.96 -7.92 8.53
C ASP A 256 1.43 -7.62 7.12
N LEU A 257 0.10 -7.70 6.98
CA LEU A 257 -0.58 -7.48 5.69
C LEU A 257 -0.21 -6.15 5.07
N ARG A 258 0.20 -6.19 3.80
CA ARG A 258 0.56 -5.03 2.99
C ARG A 258 -0.55 -4.72 2.00
N LEU A 259 -0.55 -3.50 1.46
CA LEU A 259 -1.51 -3.12 0.43
C LEU A 259 -1.43 -4.00 -0.83
N ARG A 260 -0.27 -4.57 -1.15
CA ARG A 260 -0.13 -5.49 -2.29
C ARG A 260 -0.55 -6.93 -1.99
N ASP A 261 -0.90 -7.24 -0.74
CA ASP A 261 -1.30 -8.59 -0.35
C ASP A 261 -2.80 -8.86 -0.59
N TYR A 262 -3.66 -7.85 -0.83
CA TYR A 262 -5.07 -8.13 -1.19
C TYR A 262 -5.16 -8.83 -2.54
N GLY A 263 -6.22 -9.62 -2.74
CA GLY A 263 -6.55 -10.31 -3.98
C GLY A 263 -6.79 -11.81 -3.74
N ARG A 264 -6.91 -12.55 -4.84
CA ARG A 264 -7.27 -13.97 -4.80
C ARG A 264 -6.05 -14.88 -4.69
N TYR A 265 -6.17 -15.89 -3.85
CA TYR A 265 -5.14 -16.89 -3.59
C TYR A 265 -5.68 -18.28 -3.92
N ARG A 266 -4.89 -19.11 -4.60
CA ARG A 266 -5.24 -20.51 -4.82
C ARG A 266 -4.46 -21.40 -3.87
N CYS A 267 -5.18 -22.30 -3.19
CA CYS A 267 -4.67 -23.41 -2.42
C CYS A 267 -4.83 -24.67 -3.27
N GLU A 268 -3.75 -25.40 -3.51
CA GLU A 268 -3.74 -26.66 -4.24
C GLU A 268 -3.14 -27.74 -3.34
N VAL A 269 -3.88 -28.83 -3.16
CA VAL A 269 -3.49 -30.01 -2.39
C VAL A 269 -3.30 -31.17 -3.35
N ILE A 270 -2.15 -31.81 -3.27
CA ILE A 270 -1.72 -32.83 -4.23
C ILE A 270 -1.34 -34.10 -3.46
N ASP A 271 -2.05 -35.19 -3.75
CA ASP A 271 -1.79 -36.54 -3.24
C ASP A 271 -1.45 -37.49 -4.42
N GLY A 272 -0.15 -37.68 -4.66
CA GLY A 272 0.32 -38.53 -5.76
C GLY A 272 -0.08 -37.99 -7.14
N LEU A 273 -1.13 -38.57 -7.73
CA LEU A 273 -1.70 -38.19 -9.03
C LEU A 273 -3.04 -37.44 -8.90
N GLU A 274 -3.60 -37.33 -7.68
CA GLU A 274 -4.83 -36.59 -7.42
C GLU A 274 -4.48 -35.17 -6.96
N ASP A 275 -5.07 -34.17 -7.60
CA ASP A 275 -4.95 -32.76 -7.24
C ASP A 275 -6.32 -32.10 -7.14
N GLU A 276 -6.53 -31.35 -6.07
CA GLU A 276 -7.72 -30.51 -5.89
C GLU A 276 -7.31 -29.13 -5.42
N SER A 277 -8.13 -28.13 -5.75
CA SER A 277 -7.81 -26.74 -5.41
C SER A 277 -9.03 -25.90 -5.06
N GLY A 278 -8.81 -24.93 -4.17
CA GLY A 278 -9.78 -23.92 -3.78
C GLY A 278 -9.19 -22.52 -3.90
N VAL A 279 -10.06 -21.51 -4.04
CA VAL A 279 -9.66 -20.11 -4.15
C VAL A 279 -10.22 -19.33 -2.97
N VAL A 280 -9.36 -18.56 -2.32
CA VAL A 280 -9.71 -17.67 -1.21
C VAL A 280 -9.53 -16.23 -1.66
N ASP A 281 -10.55 -15.40 -1.50
CA ASP A 281 -10.46 -13.96 -1.76
C ASP A 281 -10.11 -13.20 -0.48
N LEU A 282 -9.02 -12.43 -0.51
CA LEU A 282 -8.58 -11.57 0.58
C LEU A 282 -8.77 -10.10 0.20
N GLU A 283 -9.68 -9.44 0.90
CA GLU A 283 -9.94 -8.02 0.74
C GLU A 283 -9.44 -7.20 1.94
N LEU A 284 -9.04 -5.97 1.66
CA LEU A 284 -8.70 -5.00 2.69
C LEU A 284 -9.87 -4.05 2.87
N ARG A 285 -10.24 -3.76 4.11
CA ARG A 285 -11.12 -2.64 4.42
C ARG A 285 -10.40 -1.35 4.03
N GLY A 286 -11.06 -0.50 3.26
CA GLY A 286 -10.45 0.72 2.77
C GLY A 286 -11.46 1.67 2.13
N VAL A 287 -10.96 2.73 1.55
CA VAL A 287 -11.75 3.79 0.93
C VAL A 287 -11.20 4.10 -0.45
N VAL A 288 -12.12 4.23 -1.42
CA VAL A 288 -11.80 4.69 -2.77
C VAL A 288 -11.92 6.20 -2.83
N PHE A 289 -10.96 6.85 -3.46
CA PHE A 289 -10.98 8.28 -3.70
C PHE A 289 -10.49 8.63 -5.11
N PRO A 290 -11.06 9.65 -5.74
CA PRO A 290 -10.54 10.18 -7.00
C PRO A 290 -9.24 10.94 -6.76
N TYR A 291 -8.28 10.75 -7.64
CA TYR A 291 -7.01 11.47 -7.62
C TYR A 291 -6.72 12.14 -8.96
N GLN A 292 -6.35 13.42 -8.88
CA GLN A 292 -5.96 14.26 -9.99
C GLN A 292 -4.60 14.90 -9.66
N PRO A 293 -3.61 14.90 -10.58
CA PRO A 293 -2.31 15.51 -10.33
C PRO A 293 -2.36 17.05 -10.43
N ARG A 294 -1.26 17.70 -10.00
CA ARG A 294 -1.05 19.16 -10.11
C ARG A 294 -1.32 19.74 -11.49
N LEU A 295 -1.00 18.98 -12.54
CA LEU A 295 -1.12 19.39 -13.94
C LEU A 295 -2.57 19.49 -14.44
N GLY A 296 -3.55 19.10 -13.63
CA GLY A 296 -4.97 19.17 -13.98
C GLY A 296 -5.58 17.82 -14.34
N ARG A 297 -6.78 17.88 -14.91
CA ARG A 297 -7.60 16.72 -15.30
C ARG A 297 -7.01 15.97 -16.49
N TYR A 298 -7.18 14.66 -16.47
CA TYR A 298 -6.86 13.74 -17.58
C TYR A 298 -5.41 13.80 -18.02
N GLN A 299 -4.49 13.86 -17.05
CA GLN A 299 -3.06 13.96 -17.30
C GLN A 299 -2.29 12.65 -17.05
N LEU A 300 -2.92 11.59 -16.55
CA LEU A 300 -2.23 10.34 -16.19
C LEU A 300 -2.51 9.24 -17.22
N ASN A 301 -1.47 8.65 -17.80
CA ASN A 301 -1.59 7.31 -18.38
C ASN A 301 -1.68 6.24 -17.28
N PHE A 302 -1.94 4.98 -17.61
CA PHE A 302 -2.17 3.93 -16.62
C PHE A 302 -0.95 3.72 -15.67
N HIS A 303 0.27 3.75 -16.21
CA HIS A 303 1.48 3.55 -15.40
C HIS A 303 1.80 4.76 -14.51
N GLU A 304 1.48 5.97 -14.96
CA GLU A 304 1.54 7.19 -14.16
C GLU A 304 0.46 7.18 -13.07
N ALA A 305 -0.75 6.71 -13.39
CA ALA A 305 -1.85 6.55 -12.46
C ALA A 305 -1.51 5.57 -11.32
N GLN A 306 -0.89 4.42 -11.64
CA GLN A 306 -0.41 3.48 -10.65
C GLN A 306 0.64 4.10 -9.71
N ARG A 307 1.65 4.77 -10.26
CA ARG A 307 2.68 5.47 -9.48
C ARG A 307 2.08 6.61 -8.64
N ALA A 308 1.07 7.31 -9.16
CA ALA A 308 0.38 8.37 -8.43
C ALA A 308 -0.34 7.83 -7.20
N CYS A 309 -1.11 6.74 -7.33
CA CYS A 309 -1.75 6.10 -6.17
C CYS A 309 -0.71 5.58 -5.16
N GLU A 310 0.35 4.91 -5.63
CA GLU A 310 1.43 4.44 -4.75
C GLU A 310 2.11 5.59 -4.00
N GLY A 311 2.33 6.70 -4.70
CA GLY A 311 2.81 7.96 -4.14
C GLY A 311 1.92 8.50 -3.01
N GLN A 312 0.62 8.21 -3.04
CA GLN A 312 -0.36 8.63 -2.05
C GLN A 312 -0.70 7.57 -0.98
N ASP A 313 0.15 6.55 -0.80
CA ASP A 313 -0.07 5.42 0.13
C ASP A 313 -1.33 4.59 -0.21
N ALA A 314 -1.61 4.48 -1.51
CA ALA A 314 -2.77 3.82 -2.07
C ALA A 314 -2.38 2.92 -3.26
N ALA A 315 -3.34 2.16 -3.78
CA ALA A 315 -3.22 1.36 -5.01
C ALA A 315 -4.30 1.82 -6.00
N VAL A 316 -4.19 1.45 -7.28
CA VAL A 316 -5.31 1.68 -8.21
C VAL A 316 -6.48 0.80 -7.77
N ALA A 317 -7.67 1.39 -7.69
CA ALA A 317 -8.87 0.67 -7.25
C ALA A 317 -9.28 -0.40 -8.27
N SER A 318 -9.80 -1.53 -7.77
CA SER A 318 -10.51 -2.49 -8.60
C SER A 318 -11.91 -1.99 -8.96
N PHE A 319 -12.58 -2.65 -9.91
CA PHE A 319 -13.97 -2.33 -10.23
C PHE A 319 -14.90 -2.57 -9.04
N GLU A 320 -14.73 -3.68 -8.33
CA GLU A 320 -15.52 -4.08 -7.16
C GLU A 320 -15.37 -3.06 -6.03
N GLN A 321 -14.19 -2.48 -5.86
CA GLN A 321 -13.95 -1.41 -4.90
C GLN A 321 -14.64 -0.10 -5.31
N LEU A 322 -14.56 0.29 -6.60
CA LEU A 322 -15.25 1.48 -7.10
C LEU A 322 -16.78 1.32 -7.02
N PHE A 323 -17.29 0.14 -7.37
CA PHE A 323 -18.71 -0.16 -7.34
C PHE A 323 -19.28 -0.04 -5.92
N ARG A 324 -18.60 -0.64 -4.93
CA ARG A 324 -18.98 -0.48 -3.52
C ARG A 324 -18.91 0.98 -3.05
N ALA A 325 -17.88 1.71 -3.46
CA ALA A 325 -17.79 3.13 -3.12
C ALA A 325 -18.95 3.94 -3.70
N TRP A 326 -19.42 3.59 -4.91
CA TRP A 326 -20.62 4.19 -5.52
C TRP A 326 -21.90 3.81 -4.76
N GLU A 327 -22.06 2.56 -4.35
CA GLU A 327 -23.18 2.13 -3.48
C GLU A 327 -23.20 2.89 -2.15
N GLU A 328 -22.01 3.23 -1.63
CA GLU A 328 -21.83 4.08 -0.45
C GLU A 328 -21.99 5.59 -0.72
N GLY A 329 -22.32 5.98 -1.95
CA GLY A 329 -22.66 7.36 -2.32
C GLY A 329 -21.57 8.15 -3.05
N LEU A 330 -20.47 7.52 -3.49
CA LEU A 330 -19.44 8.21 -4.27
C LEU A 330 -20.01 8.66 -5.63
N ASP A 331 -20.06 9.98 -5.82
CA ASP A 331 -20.42 10.62 -7.09
C ASP A 331 -19.24 11.44 -7.63
N TRP A 332 -18.74 11.06 -8.81
CA TRP A 332 -17.60 11.72 -9.44
C TRP A 332 -17.70 11.70 -10.97
N CYS A 333 -17.71 12.87 -11.58
CA CYS A 333 -17.95 13.05 -13.02
C CYS A 333 -16.70 13.09 -13.90
N ASN A 334 -15.53 12.72 -13.36
CA ASN A 334 -14.35 12.53 -14.19
C ASN A 334 -14.05 11.05 -14.36
N ALA A 335 -13.75 10.65 -15.59
CA ALA A 335 -13.31 9.31 -15.93
C ALA A 335 -11.92 9.01 -15.33
N GLY A 336 -11.78 7.87 -14.65
CA GLY A 336 -10.53 7.46 -14.00
C GLY A 336 -10.14 6.02 -14.32
N TRP A 337 -8.83 5.75 -14.33
CA TRP A 337 -8.28 4.42 -14.46
C TRP A 337 -8.67 3.50 -13.28
N LEU A 338 -8.91 2.23 -13.60
CA LEU A 338 -9.06 1.11 -12.67
C LEU A 338 -7.99 0.04 -12.92
N LEU A 339 -7.80 -0.85 -11.94
CA LEU A 339 -6.72 -1.84 -11.89
C LEU A 339 -6.66 -2.76 -13.12
N ASP A 340 -7.82 -3.11 -13.68
CA ASP A 340 -7.95 -3.94 -14.88
C ASP A 340 -7.54 -3.21 -16.18
N GLY A 341 -7.28 -1.91 -16.12
CA GLY A 341 -6.99 -1.06 -17.28
C GLY A 341 -8.24 -0.55 -17.99
N THR A 342 -9.42 -0.72 -17.38
CA THR A 342 -10.62 0.01 -17.80
C THR A 342 -10.61 1.42 -17.25
N VAL A 343 -11.46 2.26 -17.84
CA VAL A 343 -11.66 3.65 -17.41
C VAL A 343 -13.13 3.84 -17.14
N GLN A 344 -13.47 4.24 -15.92
CA GLN A 344 -14.86 4.30 -15.46
C GLN A 344 -15.10 5.53 -14.58
N TYR A 345 -16.36 5.85 -14.27
CA TYR A 345 -16.69 6.88 -13.29
C TYR A 345 -18.09 6.66 -12.66
N PRO A 346 -18.24 6.85 -11.34
CA PRO A 346 -19.49 6.60 -10.63
C PRO A 346 -20.40 7.83 -10.60
N ILE A 347 -21.69 7.66 -10.90
CA ILE A 347 -22.70 8.73 -10.82
C ILE A 347 -23.89 8.24 -10.00
N THR A 348 -24.17 8.92 -8.89
CA THR A 348 -25.37 8.68 -8.07
C THR A 348 -26.52 9.56 -8.52
N GLN A 349 -26.23 10.79 -8.99
CA GLN A 349 -27.22 11.74 -9.47
C GLN A 349 -27.01 12.07 -10.96
N PRO A 350 -27.90 11.58 -11.86
CA PRO A 350 -27.84 11.84 -13.29
C PRO A 350 -27.94 13.34 -13.62
N ARG A 351 -27.04 13.82 -14.48
CA ARG A 351 -26.97 15.24 -14.86
C ARG A 351 -26.36 15.43 -16.24
N GLN A 352 -26.76 16.48 -16.95
CA GLN A 352 -26.34 16.73 -18.34
C GLN A 352 -24.82 16.63 -18.62
N PRO A 353 -23.92 17.29 -17.88
CA PRO A 353 -22.47 17.21 -18.15
C PRO A 353 -21.88 15.83 -17.89
N CYS A 354 -22.61 14.98 -17.17
CA CYS A 354 -22.21 13.65 -16.77
C CYS A 354 -23.22 12.70 -17.39
N GLY A 355 -23.13 12.46 -18.70
CA GLY A 355 -23.89 11.41 -19.41
C GLY A 355 -25.37 11.68 -19.68
N GLY A 356 -25.93 12.80 -19.24
CA GLY A 356 -27.33 13.18 -19.53
C GLY A 356 -28.30 12.94 -18.37
N HIS A 357 -29.44 13.63 -18.39
CA HIS A 357 -30.50 13.47 -17.38
C HIS A 357 -31.30 12.17 -17.53
N GLY A 358 -31.32 11.57 -18.73
CA GLY A 358 -32.10 10.35 -19.02
C GLY A 358 -31.40 9.03 -18.70
N THR A 359 -30.19 9.06 -18.13
CA THR A 359 -29.45 7.83 -17.77
C THR A 359 -29.71 7.45 -16.32
N ALA A 360 -29.85 6.16 -16.04
CA ALA A 360 -29.91 5.66 -14.66
C ALA A 360 -28.60 5.94 -13.90
N PRO A 361 -28.65 6.10 -12.56
CA PRO A 361 -27.48 6.06 -11.70
C PRO A 361 -26.66 4.78 -11.92
N GLY A 362 -25.34 4.88 -11.80
CA GLY A 362 -24.45 3.73 -11.97
C GLY A 362 -23.00 4.10 -12.19
N VAL A 363 -22.15 3.07 -12.22
CA VAL A 363 -20.77 3.18 -12.66
C VAL A 363 -20.73 3.09 -14.17
N ARG A 364 -20.29 4.17 -14.82
CA ARG A 364 -20.23 4.25 -16.27
C ARG A 364 -18.87 3.88 -16.77
N SER A 365 -18.84 3.10 -17.84
CA SER A 365 -17.60 2.54 -18.37
C SER A 365 -17.26 3.08 -19.75
N TYR A 366 -16.01 3.49 -19.90
CA TYR A 366 -15.38 3.68 -21.20
C TYR A 366 -14.71 2.37 -21.67
N GLY A 367 -14.78 1.27 -20.92
CA GLY A 367 -14.14 0.00 -21.27
C GLY A 367 -12.62 0.04 -21.18
N GLN A 368 -11.94 -0.97 -21.74
CA GLN A 368 -10.48 -1.04 -21.76
C GLN A 368 -9.88 0.07 -22.62
N ARG A 369 -8.80 0.68 -22.12
CA ARG A 369 -8.10 1.77 -22.80
C ARG A 369 -6.62 1.45 -22.93
N HIS A 370 -6.01 2.00 -23.97
CA HIS A 370 -4.58 1.80 -24.23
C HIS A 370 -3.74 2.43 -23.11
N ARG A 371 -3.14 1.57 -22.28
CA ARG A 371 -2.44 1.92 -21.02
C ARG A 371 -1.39 3.02 -21.15
N SER A 372 -0.67 3.08 -22.28
CA SER A 372 0.41 4.06 -22.50
C SER A 372 0.00 5.30 -23.31
N ARG A 373 -1.12 5.29 -24.03
CA ARG A 373 -1.49 6.35 -25.00
C ARG A 373 -2.61 7.24 -24.49
N HIS A 374 -3.60 6.66 -23.82
CA HIS A 374 -4.70 7.44 -23.29
C HIS A 374 -4.34 8.03 -21.93
N ARG A 375 -4.98 9.15 -21.60
CA ARG A 375 -4.78 9.86 -20.34
C ARG A 375 -6.13 10.15 -19.69
N TYR A 376 -6.20 9.91 -18.39
CA TYR A 376 -7.39 10.06 -17.55
C TYR A 376 -6.96 10.45 -16.13
N ASP A 377 -7.94 10.59 -15.23
CA ASP A 377 -7.67 10.65 -13.78
C ASP A 377 -7.49 9.20 -13.27
N VAL A 378 -7.48 8.99 -11.96
CA VAL A 378 -7.41 7.64 -11.38
C VAL A 378 -8.25 7.54 -10.12
N PHE A 379 -8.88 6.39 -9.92
CA PHE A 379 -9.46 6.04 -8.62
C PHE A 379 -8.43 5.25 -7.82
N CYS A 380 -8.05 5.79 -6.67
CA CYS A 380 -7.10 5.16 -5.78
C CYS A 380 -7.84 4.53 -4.59
N PHE A 381 -7.39 3.37 -4.16
CA PHE A 381 -7.86 2.67 -2.97
C PHE A 381 -6.81 2.76 -1.86
N SER A 382 -7.19 3.32 -0.71
CA SER A 382 -6.37 3.32 0.49
C SER A 382 -6.97 2.41 1.55
N ALA A 383 -6.17 1.46 2.04
CA ALA A 383 -6.59 0.59 3.13
C ALA A 383 -6.67 1.32 4.48
N ALA A 384 -7.51 0.80 5.36
CA ALA A 384 -7.47 1.09 6.79
C ALA A 384 -6.12 0.65 7.35
N GLN A 385 -5.49 1.52 8.13
CA GLN A 385 -4.15 1.31 8.66
C GLN A 385 -3.99 1.89 10.05
N ARG A 386 -3.00 1.36 10.78
CA ARG A 386 -2.59 1.89 12.09
C ARG A 386 -1.90 3.25 11.99
N GLY A 387 -1.93 4.00 13.08
CA GLY A 387 -1.42 5.36 13.17
C GLY A 387 -2.50 6.41 13.06
N ARG A 388 -2.16 7.64 13.43
CA ARG A 388 -3.10 8.77 13.53
C ARG A 388 -2.71 9.85 12.54
N VAL A 389 -3.69 10.35 11.79
CA VAL A 389 -3.59 11.60 11.02
C VAL A 389 -4.25 12.70 11.84
N TYR A 390 -3.57 13.83 12.00
CA TYR A 390 -4.08 14.96 12.78
C TYR A 390 -3.60 16.28 12.20
N TYR A 391 -4.31 17.35 12.54
CA TYR A 391 -3.89 18.70 12.24
C TYR A 391 -2.92 19.16 13.31
N LEU A 392 -1.75 19.64 12.88
CA LEU A 392 -0.79 20.26 13.78
C LEU A 392 -1.25 21.68 14.12
N GLU A 393 -1.42 21.95 15.42
CA GLU A 393 -1.73 23.28 15.92
C GLU A 393 -0.48 24.16 15.85
N HIS A 394 -0.56 25.23 15.07
CA HIS A 394 0.54 26.17 14.88
C HIS A 394 0.03 27.61 14.99
N PRO A 395 0.74 28.53 15.68
CA PRO A 395 0.26 29.90 15.87
C PRO A 395 0.09 30.69 14.56
N GLU A 396 0.90 30.38 13.55
CA GLU A 396 0.88 31.03 12.25
C GLU A 396 0.49 30.06 11.13
N LYS A 397 0.03 30.61 10.00
CA LYS A 397 -0.15 29.82 8.78
C LYS A 397 1.21 29.47 8.14
N LEU A 398 1.38 28.24 7.68
CA LEU A 398 2.63 27.68 7.19
C LEU A 398 2.64 27.58 5.66
N THR A 399 3.80 27.74 5.05
CA THR A 399 4.07 27.25 3.67
C THR A 399 4.13 25.73 3.64
N LEU A 400 4.17 25.11 2.46
CA LEU A 400 4.30 23.66 2.34
C LEU A 400 5.59 23.15 3.02
N ALA A 401 6.72 23.80 2.77
CA ALA A 401 8.00 23.43 3.34
C ALA A 401 8.02 23.59 4.88
N GLU A 402 7.41 24.67 5.39
CA GLU A 402 7.25 24.87 6.83
C GLU A 402 6.33 23.83 7.46
N ALA A 403 5.25 23.43 6.77
CA ALA A 403 4.35 22.38 7.22
C ALA A 403 5.04 21.02 7.32
N GLU A 404 5.88 20.67 6.34
CA GLU A 404 6.69 19.45 6.38
C GLU A 404 7.69 19.47 7.55
N ALA A 405 8.41 20.58 7.71
CA ALA A 405 9.36 20.76 8.80
C ALA A 405 8.66 20.68 10.17
N ALA A 406 7.52 21.33 10.34
CA ALA A 406 6.76 21.32 11.58
C ALA A 406 6.24 19.91 11.94
N CYS A 407 5.78 19.13 10.96
CA CYS A 407 5.45 17.71 11.20
C CYS A 407 6.67 16.91 11.65
N LEU A 408 7.84 17.11 11.04
CA LEU A 408 9.08 16.42 11.40
C LEU A 408 9.54 16.78 12.82
N GLU A 409 9.47 18.05 13.20
CA GLU A 409 9.79 18.53 14.55
C GLU A 409 8.87 17.92 15.63
N ASP A 410 7.62 17.63 15.27
CA ASP A 410 6.66 16.92 16.13
C ASP A 410 6.85 15.39 16.16
N GLY A 411 7.87 14.86 15.46
CA GLY A 411 8.13 13.42 15.35
C GLY A 411 7.13 12.69 14.43
N ALA A 412 6.48 13.44 13.54
CA ALA A 412 5.54 12.96 12.54
C ALA A 412 6.11 13.14 11.12
N ARG A 413 5.32 12.78 10.11
CA ARG A 413 5.58 13.14 8.70
C ARG A 413 4.34 13.83 8.15
N ILE A 414 4.50 14.67 7.12
CA ILE A 414 3.33 15.20 6.41
C ILE A 414 2.49 14.03 5.87
N ALA A 415 1.18 14.16 5.96
CA ALA A 415 0.25 13.12 5.58
C ALA A 415 0.08 13.09 4.06
N LYS A 416 -0.13 11.88 3.53
CA LYS A 416 -0.49 11.66 2.13
C LYS A 416 -2.00 11.68 1.94
N VAL A 417 -2.45 11.89 0.71
CA VAL A 417 -3.88 11.96 0.38
C VAL A 417 -4.63 10.70 0.81
N GLY A 418 -4.12 9.51 0.49
CA GLY A 418 -4.78 8.25 0.87
C GLY A 418 -4.92 8.08 2.38
N GLN A 419 -3.94 8.58 3.15
CA GLN A 419 -3.95 8.55 4.62
C GLN A 419 -5.04 9.47 5.18
N LEU A 420 -5.22 10.65 4.58
CA LEU A 420 -6.32 11.56 4.94
C LEU A 420 -7.68 10.92 4.69
N PHE A 421 -7.91 10.31 3.52
CA PHE A 421 -9.17 9.63 3.23
C PHE A 421 -9.43 8.47 4.19
N SER A 422 -8.39 7.67 4.50
CA SER A 422 -8.48 6.58 5.47
C SER A 422 -8.83 7.09 6.88
N ALA A 423 -8.20 8.19 7.33
CA ALA A 423 -8.50 8.81 8.63
C ALA A 423 -9.90 9.43 8.68
N TRP A 424 -10.35 10.08 7.61
CA TRP A 424 -11.73 10.58 7.50
C TRP A 424 -12.75 9.44 7.63
N ARG A 425 -12.55 8.34 6.89
CA ARG A 425 -13.52 7.22 6.85
C ARG A 425 -13.52 6.38 8.13
N PHE A 426 -12.35 6.05 8.67
CA PHE A 426 -12.21 5.05 9.73
C PHE A 426 -11.87 5.63 11.11
N GLN A 427 -11.38 6.86 11.19
CA GLN A 427 -11.05 7.54 12.46
C GLN A 427 -11.99 8.71 12.75
N GLY A 428 -12.91 9.02 11.83
CA GLY A 428 -13.87 10.12 11.98
C GLY A 428 -13.21 11.50 11.97
N LEU A 429 -12.05 11.65 11.32
CA LEU A 429 -11.34 12.93 11.25
C LEU A 429 -12.21 13.99 10.57
N ASP A 430 -12.55 15.05 11.31
CA ASP A 430 -13.51 16.08 10.91
C ASP A 430 -12.97 17.48 11.25
N ARG A 431 -12.62 18.26 10.22
CA ARG A 431 -12.10 19.62 10.35
C ARG A 431 -12.55 20.48 9.19
N CYS A 432 -12.79 21.76 9.47
CA CYS A 432 -13.21 22.72 8.47
C CYS A 432 -12.07 23.61 7.95
N ASP A 433 -10.85 23.36 8.41
CA ASP A 433 -9.67 24.13 8.08
C ASP A 433 -8.78 23.32 7.13
N THR A 434 -8.18 24.01 6.16
CA THR A 434 -7.30 23.39 5.17
C THR A 434 -5.99 22.94 5.80
N GLY A 435 -5.49 21.79 5.34
CA GLY A 435 -4.16 21.31 5.68
C GLY A 435 -3.38 20.92 4.43
N TRP A 436 -2.09 21.24 4.43
CA TRP A 436 -1.12 20.76 3.45
C TRP A 436 -0.95 19.25 3.56
N LEU A 437 -0.84 18.61 2.40
CA LEU A 437 -0.50 17.21 2.22
C LEU A 437 0.83 17.08 1.46
N ASP A 438 1.40 15.88 1.45
CA ASP A 438 2.67 15.52 0.82
C ASP A 438 2.71 15.78 -0.71
N ASP A 439 1.57 15.71 -1.41
CA ASP A 439 1.48 16.10 -2.83
C ASP A 439 1.44 17.63 -3.03
N GLY A 440 1.42 18.36 -1.91
CA GLY A 440 1.14 19.77 -1.74
C GLY A 440 -0.20 20.20 -2.33
N SER A 441 -1.19 19.32 -2.30
CA SER A 441 -2.57 19.75 -2.30
C SER A 441 -2.98 20.24 -0.91
N ALA A 442 -3.96 21.14 -0.86
CA ALA A 442 -4.58 21.59 0.37
C ALA A 442 -5.99 20.99 0.48
N ARG A 443 -6.24 20.21 1.52
CA ARG A 443 -7.50 19.46 1.69
C ARG A 443 -8.02 19.51 3.12
N TYR A 444 -9.30 19.22 3.29
CA TYR A 444 -9.92 19.10 4.61
C TYR A 444 -11.06 18.06 4.62
N PRO A 445 -11.17 17.22 5.67
CA PRO A 445 -12.19 16.18 5.76
C PRO A 445 -13.42 16.65 6.56
N VAL A 446 -14.62 16.39 6.04
CA VAL A 446 -15.89 16.69 6.71
C VAL A 446 -16.67 15.41 6.90
N THR A 447 -16.91 15.01 8.15
CA THR A 447 -17.80 13.86 8.46
C THR A 447 -19.22 14.32 8.75
N ARG A 448 -19.37 15.50 9.36
CA ARG A 448 -20.65 16.14 9.65
C ARG A 448 -20.76 17.45 8.86
N PRO A 449 -21.59 17.50 7.80
CA PRO A 449 -21.78 18.69 6.99
C PRO A 449 -22.21 19.91 7.83
N ARG A 450 -21.65 21.08 7.50
CA ARG A 450 -21.90 22.36 8.19
C ARG A 450 -22.09 23.47 7.15
N PRO A 451 -22.96 24.47 7.38
CA PRO A 451 -23.26 25.53 6.39
C PRO A 451 -22.05 26.28 5.83
N ASN A 452 -20.98 26.44 6.61
CA ASN A 452 -19.77 27.19 6.23
C ASN A 452 -18.58 26.27 5.88
N CYS A 453 -18.83 24.99 5.55
CA CYS A 453 -17.79 23.97 5.46
C CYS A 453 -17.80 23.16 4.16
N GLY A 454 -18.20 23.78 3.05
CA GLY A 454 -18.32 23.11 1.75
C GLY A 454 -19.74 22.58 1.49
N SER A 455 -19.85 21.48 0.72
CA SER A 455 -21.16 20.92 0.34
C SER A 455 -21.88 20.25 1.51
N THR A 456 -23.18 19.97 1.30
CA THR A 456 -24.08 19.29 2.22
C THR A 456 -23.75 17.81 2.46
N ASP A 457 -22.78 17.24 1.74
CA ASP A 457 -22.43 15.83 1.83
C ASP A 457 -21.16 15.60 2.67
N PRO A 458 -21.03 14.47 3.37
CA PRO A 458 -19.74 14.08 3.98
C PRO A 458 -18.68 13.81 2.90
N GLY A 459 -17.43 14.17 3.16
CA GLY A 459 -16.33 13.90 2.24
C GLY A 459 -15.06 14.68 2.52
N VAL A 460 -13.99 14.33 1.81
CA VAL A 460 -12.76 15.12 1.77
C VAL A 460 -12.88 16.17 0.68
N ARG A 461 -12.68 17.44 1.05
CA ARG A 461 -12.74 18.60 0.17
C ARG A 461 -11.33 19.03 -0.22
N SER A 462 -11.20 19.58 -1.42
CA SER A 462 -9.91 19.96 -2.00
C SER A 462 -9.96 21.39 -2.51
N PHE A 463 -8.95 22.18 -2.14
CA PHE A 463 -8.65 23.49 -2.74
C PHE A 463 -7.70 23.36 -3.95
N GLY A 464 -7.44 22.13 -4.40
CA GLY A 464 -6.48 21.85 -5.45
C GLY A 464 -5.04 22.00 -4.96
N PHE A 465 -4.21 22.61 -5.80
CA PHE A 465 -2.77 22.74 -5.58
C PHE A 465 -2.38 24.20 -5.53
N PRO A 466 -2.53 24.86 -4.36
CA PRO A 466 -2.13 26.25 -4.20
C PRO A 466 -0.61 26.43 -4.34
N ASP A 467 -0.19 27.68 -4.47
CA ASP A 467 1.24 28.06 -4.49
C ASP A 467 1.91 27.55 -3.20
N PRO A 468 2.96 26.70 -3.28
CA PRO A 468 3.66 26.17 -2.12
C PRO A 468 4.20 27.23 -1.15
N GLU A 469 4.49 28.43 -1.64
CA GLU A 469 4.98 29.56 -0.84
C GLU A 469 3.84 30.38 -0.20
N SER A 470 2.59 30.12 -0.56
CA SER A 470 1.45 30.82 0.01
C SER A 470 1.15 30.32 1.42
N ARG A 471 0.94 31.28 2.33
CA ARG A 471 0.41 31.05 3.68
C ARG A 471 -1.10 31.27 3.76
N SER A 472 -1.78 31.60 2.66
CA SER A 472 -3.22 31.87 2.63
C SER A 472 -3.92 31.14 1.49
N PHE A 473 -5.13 30.65 1.77
CA PHE A 473 -6.00 29.92 0.86
C PHE A 473 -7.39 30.55 0.84
#